data_AF-A0A183VKF7-F1
#
_entry.id   AF-A0A183VKF7-F1
#
_cell.length_a   1.000
_cell.length_b   1.000
_cell.length_c   1.000
_cell.angle_alpha   90.00
_cell.angle_beta   90.00
_cell.angle_gamma   90.00
#
_symmetry.space_group_name_H-M   'P 1'
#
loop_
_entity.id
_entity.type
_entity.pdbx_description
1 polymer ?
#
loop_
_entity_poly.entity_id
_entity_poly.type
_entity_poly.pdbx_seq_one_letter_code
_entity_poly.pdbx_strand_id
1 'polypeptide(L)'
;MNIYQQYLAPNAVEPINIDSRIADLVRRHIDDELNTTPNRYCFEAAEEHIFHLMKSDSYCRFLRSDVYRELFRGGKKKSKKQRSVINTSTCSAPGGGGAIQIAASVNFTGIE
;
A
#
# COMPACT_ATOMS: atom_id res chain seq x y z
N MET A 1 -18.12 -6.45 16.64
CA MET A 1 -17.06 -6.59 15.63
C MET A 1 -16.58 -5.19 15.25
N ASN A 2 -15.45 -4.75 15.81
CA ASN A 2 -15.05 -3.33 15.85
C ASN A 2 -14.53 -2.82 14.48
N ILE A 3 -13.88 -3.69 13.68
CA ILE A 3 -13.25 -3.32 12.39
C ILE A 3 -14.27 -2.75 11.38
N TYR A 4 -15.43 -3.40 11.22
CA TYR A 4 -16.44 -2.93 10.25
C TYR A 4 -16.96 -1.54 10.62
N GLN A 5 -17.32 -1.32 11.88
CA GLN A 5 -17.82 -0.02 12.35
C GLN A 5 -16.78 1.09 12.26
N GLN A 6 -15.51 0.79 12.49
CA GLN A 6 -14.45 1.80 12.48
C GLN A 6 -14.05 2.23 11.07
N TYR A 7 -13.99 1.29 10.12
CA TYR A 7 -13.34 1.51 8.82
C TYR A 7 -14.25 1.37 7.59
N LEU A 8 -15.33 0.57 7.67
CA LEU A 8 -16.11 0.16 6.49
C LEU A 8 -17.58 0.56 6.52
N ALA A 9 -18.13 0.81 7.71
CA ALA A 9 -19.52 1.23 7.86
C ALA A 9 -19.76 2.58 7.14
N PRO A 10 -20.99 2.86 6.68
CA PRO A 10 -21.31 4.14 6.03
C PRO A 10 -20.98 5.37 6.87
N ASN A 11 -20.98 5.22 8.20
CA ASN A 11 -20.68 6.24 9.20
C ASN A 11 -19.38 5.93 9.97
N ALA A 12 -18.44 5.22 9.33
CA ALA A 12 -17.14 4.89 9.90
C ALA A 12 -16.39 6.14 10.39
N VAL A 13 -15.71 6.01 11.53
CA VAL A 13 -14.89 7.10 12.11
C VAL A 13 -13.64 7.33 11.26
N GLU A 14 -13.08 6.24 10.71
CA GLU A 14 -11.87 6.25 9.88
C GLU A 14 -12.14 5.51 8.57
N PRO A 15 -12.97 6.05 7.66
CA PRO A 15 -13.33 5.36 6.43
C PRO A 15 -12.09 5.13 5.56
N ILE A 16 -11.90 3.89 5.14
CA ILE A 16 -10.77 3.50 4.29
C ILE A 16 -11.16 3.50 2.81
N ASN A 17 -10.20 3.77 1.94
CA ASN A 17 -10.41 3.75 0.50
C ASN A 17 -10.44 2.31 -0.03
N ILE A 18 -11.64 1.79 -0.31
CA ILE A 18 -11.85 0.48 -0.91
C ILE A 18 -12.95 0.53 -1.98
N ASP A 19 -12.91 -0.40 -2.96
CA ASP A 19 -13.98 -0.52 -3.95
C ASP A 19 -15.33 -0.84 -3.28
N SER A 20 -16.36 -0.10 -3.69
CA SER A 20 -17.78 -0.35 -3.40
C SER A 20 -18.19 -1.83 -3.44
N ARG A 21 -17.77 -2.61 -4.46
CA ARG A 21 -18.11 -4.04 -4.54
C ARG A 21 -17.54 -4.85 -3.38
N ILE A 22 -16.32 -4.52 -2.96
CA ILE A 22 -15.63 -5.20 -1.87
C ILE A 22 -16.28 -4.82 -0.54
N ALA A 23 -16.64 -3.55 -0.36
CA ALA A 23 -17.38 -3.08 0.81
C ALA A 23 -18.72 -3.83 0.98
N ASP A 24 -19.47 -3.99 -0.12
CA ASP A 24 -20.74 -4.73 -0.12
C ASP A 24 -20.57 -6.23 0.14
N LEU A 25 -19.49 -6.83 -0.35
CA LEU A 25 -19.18 -8.23 -0.08
C LEU A 25 -18.92 -8.46 1.41
N VAL A 26 -18.07 -7.62 2.01
CA VAL A 26 -17.77 -7.68 3.44
C VAL A 26 -19.04 -7.46 4.26
N ARG A 27 -19.86 -6.48 3.89
CA ARG A 27 -21.14 -6.21 4.58
C ARG A 27 -22.05 -7.43 4.57
N ARG A 28 -22.23 -8.07 3.41
CA ARG A 28 -23.03 -9.31 3.30
C ARG A 28 -22.44 -10.44 4.13
N HIS A 29 -21.12 -10.66 4.09
CA HIS A 29 -20.49 -11.68 4.93
C HIS A 29 -20.64 -11.41 6.44
N ILE A 30 -20.81 -10.16 6.85
CA ILE A 30 -21.06 -9.81 8.25
C ILE A 30 -22.54 -9.97 8.61
N ASP A 31 -23.45 -9.64 7.69
CA ASP A 31 -24.90 -9.68 7.88
C ASP A 31 -25.49 -11.10 7.71
N ASP A 32 -24.95 -11.92 6.79
CA ASP A 32 -25.45 -13.26 6.41
C ASP A 32 -25.02 -14.37 7.38
N GLU A 33 -23.96 -14.15 8.19
CA GLU A 33 -23.49 -15.12 9.18
C GLU A 33 -24.51 -15.23 10.32
N LEU A 34 -25.48 -16.13 10.13
CA LEU A 34 -26.57 -16.50 11.02
C LEU A 34 -26.13 -16.65 12.50
N ASN A 35 -26.11 -15.49 13.18
CA ASN A 35 -26.42 -15.23 14.58
C ASN A 35 -25.54 -15.81 15.70
N THR A 36 -24.22 -16.05 15.52
CA THR A 36 -23.33 -16.20 16.70
C THR A 36 -21.88 -15.75 16.47
N THR A 37 -21.28 -15.91 15.29
CA THR A 37 -19.91 -15.43 15.05
C THR A 37 -19.68 -15.04 13.60
N PRO A 38 -19.19 -13.84 13.30
CA PRO A 38 -18.75 -13.51 11.96
C PRO A 38 -17.54 -14.39 11.57
N ASN A 39 -17.54 -14.87 10.33
CA ASN A 39 -16.47 -15.70 9.79
C ASN A 39 -15.11 -14.97 9.81
N ARG A 40 -14.06 -15.72 10.14
CA ARG A 40 -12.68 -15.25 10.17
C ARG A 40 -12.23 -14.65 8.84
N TYR A 41 -12.83 -15.09 7.73
CA TYR A 41 -12.50 -14.69 6.37
C TYR A 41 -13.43 -13.60 5.81
N CYS A 42 -14.33 -13.01 6.61
CA CYS A 42 -15.23 -11.94 6.16
C CYS A 42 -14.49 -10.74 5.54
N PHE A 43 -13.23 -10.50 5.91
CA PHE A 43 -12.42 -9.37 5.44
C PHE A 43 -11.34 -9.71 4.42
N GLU A 44 -11.20 -10.97 4.00
CA GLU A 44 -10.10 -11.41 3.13
C GLU A 44 -9.99 -10.57 1.84
N ALA A 45 -11.13 -10.33 1.17
CA ALA A 45 -11.19 -9.51 -0.03
C ALA A 45 -10.83 -8.03 0.22
N ALA A 46 -11.19 -7.48 1.39
CA ALA A 46 -10.84 -6.11 1.76
C ALA A 46 -9.37 -5.97 2.14
N GLU A 47 -8.83 -6.95 2.88
CA GLU A 47 -7.41 -7.02 3.24
C GLU A 47 -6.54 -7.06 1.99
N GLU A 48 -6.85 -7.93 1.03
CA GLU A 48 -6.11 -8.03 -0.23
C GLU A 48 -6.13 -6.69 -0.98
N HIS A 49 -7.29 -6.03 -1.06
CA HIS A 49 -7.40 -4.76 -1.77
C HIS A 49 -6.55 -3.65 -1.12
N ILE A 50 -6.62 -3.52 0.20
CA ILE A 50 -5.83 -2.54 0.96
C ILE A 50 -4.35 -2.86 0.86
N PHE A 51 -3.97 -4.14 0.93
CA PHE A 51 -2.58 -4.56 0.81
C PHE A 51 -1.98 -4.10 -0.51
N HIS A 52 -2.68 -4.31 -1.64
CA HIS A 52 -2.23 -3.86 -2.95
C HIS A 52 -2.17 -2.34 -3.06
N LEU A 53 -3.16 -1.65 -2.50
CA LEU A 53 -3.19 -0.18 -2.45
C LEU A 53 -1.97 0.36 -1.67
N MET A 54 -1.71 -0.18 -0.48
CA MET A 54 -0.55 0.21 0.32
C MET A 54 0.76 -0.14 -0.38
N LYS A 55 0.87 -1.33 -0.99
CA LYS A 55 2.07 -1.79 -1.67
C LYS A 55 2.48 -0.88 -2.83
N SER A 56 1.50 -0.41 -3.60
CA SER A 56 1.75 0.47 -4.75
C SER A 56 2.01 1.93 -4.35
N ASP A 57 1.37 2.41 -3.29
CA ASP A 57 1.37 3.82 -2.91
C ASP A 57 2.21 4.11 -1.66
N SER A 58 1.66 3.81 -0.47
CA SER A 58 2.26 4.10 0.83
C SER A 58 3.63 3.46 1.03
N TYR A 59 3.80 2.20 0.61
CA TYR A 59 5.05 1.46 0.75
C TYR A 59 6.16 2.06 -0.14
N CYS A 60 5.83 2.39 -1.40
CA CYS A 60 6.75 3.07 -2.32
C CYS A 60 7.20 4.45 -1.80
N ARG A 61 6.33 5.18 -1.08
CA ARG A 61 6.70 6.43 -0.42
C ARG A 61 7.53 6.18 0.83
N PHE A 62 7.17 5.18 1.64
CA PHE A 62 7.89 4.82 2.85
C PHE A 62 9.36 4.48 2.55
N LEU A 63 9.65 3.65 1.54
CA LEU A 63 11.03 3.29 1.16
C LEU A 63 11.88 4.50 0.74
N ARG A 64 11.26 5.55 0.20
CA ARG A 64 11.94 6.80 -0.19
C ARG A 64 11.99 7.83 0.94
N SER A 65 11.20 7.65 2.00
CA SER A 65 11.08 8.59 3.10
C SER A 65 12.33 8.63 3.98
N ASP A 66 12.55 9.76 4.64
CA ASP A 66 13.64 9.90 5.60
C ASP A 66 13.48 8.97 6.80
N VAL A 67 12.25 8.58 7.16
CA VAL A 67 11.95 7.61 8.23
C VAL A 67 12.64 6.28 7.94
N TYR A 68 12.51 5.76 6.72
CA TYR A 68 13.17 4.52 6.32
C TYR A 68 14.70 4.68 6.27
N ARG A 69 15.20 5.80 5.72
CA ARG A 69 16.64 6.07 5.63
C ARG A 69 17.28 6.24 7.01
N GLU A 70 16.55 6.78 7.99
CA GLU A 70 17.03 6.97 9.35
C GLU A 70 17.29 5.63 10.08
N LEU A 71 16.52 4.58 9.77
CA LEU A 71 16.75 3.23 10.30
C LEU A 71 18.17 2.72 9.99
N PHE A 72 18.74 3.10 8.85
CA PHE A 72 20.11 2.75 8.45
C PHE A 72 21.15 3.81 8.85
N ARG A 73 20.72 5.01 9.27
CA ARG A 73 21.60 6.07 9.79
C ARG A 73 21.89 5.94 11.29
N GLY A 74 21.29 4.95 11.95
CA GLY A 74 21.44 4.56 13.36
C GLY A 74 22.86 4.18 13.83
N GLY A 75 23.91 4.64 13.16
CA GLY A 75 25.23 4.81 13.78
C GLY A 75 25.37 6.12 14.58
N LYS A 76 24.61 7.21 14.29
CA LYS A 76 24.77 8.48 15.03
C LYS A 76 23.46 9.26 15.19
N LYS A 77 23.04 9.38 16.46
CA LYS A 77 21.91 10.16 16.97
C LYS A 77 21.96 11.62 16.48
N LYS A 78 20.81 12.19 16.10
CA LYS A 78 20.22 13.39 16.70
C LYS A 78 18.87 13.74 16.05
N SER A 79 17.85 13.76 16.90
CA SER A 79 16.45 14.09 16.63
C SER A 79 16.28 15.49 16.03
N LYS A 80 15.52 15.63 14.94
CA LYS A 80 14.81 16.87 14.59
C LYS A 80 13.41 16.55 14.05
N LYS A 81 12.41 17.04 14.77
CA LYS A 81 10.98 16.98 14.46
C LYS A 81 10.72 17.79 13.18
N GLN A 82 10.64 17.14 12.02
CA GLN A 82 10.20 17.80 10.77
C GLN A 82 8.71 17.53 10.56
N ARG A 83 7.93 18.61 10.67
CA ARG A 83 6.52 18.65 10.27
C ARG A 83 6.48 18.65 8.73
N SER A 84 6.28 17.49 8.13
CA SER A 84 6.10 17.37 6.68
C SER A 84 4.70 17.85 6.28
N VAL A 85 4.65 18.93 5.51
CA VAL A 85 3.44 19.35 4.80
C VAL A 85 3.28 18.40 3.61
N ILE A 86 2.21 17.62 3.62
CA ILE A 86 1.81 16.69 2.56
C ILE A 86 1.58 17.43 1.24
N ASN A 87 2.56 17.39 0.33
CA ASN A 87 2.33 17.71 -1.09
C ASN A 87 1.83 16.45 -1.81
N THR A 88 0.53 16.41 -2.13
CA THR A 88 -0.10 15.41 -3.00
C THR A 88 0.39 15.59 -4.43
N SER A 89 1.56 15.04 -4.75
CA SER A 89 2.07 15.00 -6.13
C SER A 89 1.54 13.72 -6.78
N THR A 90 0.59 13.89 -7.69
CA THR A 90 0.11 12.85 -8.60
C THR A 90 1.29 12.26 -9.39
N CYS A 91 1.48 10.95 -9.37
CA CYS A 91 2.50 10.29 -10.16
C CYS A 91 2.04 10.15 -11.61
N SER A 92 2.35 11.14 -12.44
CA SER A 92 2.35 10.96 -13.89
C SER A 92 3.62 10.19 -14.31
N ALA A 93 3.44 9.10 -15.05
CA ALA A 93 4.52 8.30 -15.62
C ALA A 93 5.40 9.15 -16.57
N PRO A 94 6.74 9.02 -16.55
CA PRO A 94 7.58 9.73 -17.48
C PRO A 94 7.62 9.00 -18.82
N GLY A 95 6.95 9.56 -19.84
CA GLY A 95 7.24 9.30 -21.24
C GLY A 95 8.25 10.33 -21.74
N GLY A 96 9.48 9.90 -22.01
CA GLY A 96 10.54 10.75 -22.55
C GLY A 96 11.34 9.99 -23.60
N GLY A 97 11.25 10.44 -24.85
CA GLY A 97 12.08 9.97 -25.95
C GLY A 97 13.51 10.55 -25.92
N GLY A 98 14.38 9.99 -26.74
CA GLY A 98 15.70 10.54 -27.05
C GLY A 98 16.87 9.60 -26.72
N ALA A 99 17.56 9.16 -27.77
CA ALA A 99 18.65 8.19 -27.84
C ALA A 99 19.79 8.30 -26.80
N ILE A 100 20.39 7.16 -26.47
CA ILE A 100 21.75 6.73 -26.89
C ILE A 100 21.83 5.21 -26.66
N GLN A 101 22.01 4.46 -27.73
CA GLN A 101 22.34 3.03 -27.70
C GLN A 101 23.81 2.88 -27.36
N ILE A 102 24.12 2.10 -26.32
CA ILE A 102 25.45 1.51 -26.15
C ILE A 102 25.24 0.01 -26.04
N ALA A 103 25.53 -0.67 -27.14
CA ALA A 103 25.59 -2.12 -27.20
C ALA A 103 26.70 -2.63 -26.26
N ALA A 104 26.35 -3.46 -25.30
CA ALA A 104 27.29 -4.34 -24.64
C ALA A 104 26.96 -5.77 -25.11
N SER A 105 27.73 -6.26 -26.08
CA SER A 105 27.80 -7.69 -26.38
C SER A 105 28.33 -8.41 -25.15
N VAL A 106 27.49 -9.19 -24.48
CA VAL A 106 27.97 -10.21 -23.55
C VAL A 106 28.05 -11.52 -24.30
N ASN A 107 29.29 -11.92 -24.60
CA ASN A 107 29.62 -13.17 -25.28
C ASN A 107 29.20 -14.36 -24.42
N PHE A 108 28.34 -15.22 -24.96
CA PHE A 108 28.05 -16.53 -24.39
C PHE A 108 29.14 -17.52 -24.84
N THR A 109 30.21 -17.60 -24.06
CA THR A 109 31.06 -18.79 -23.96
C THR A 109 30.52 -19.56 -22.76
N GLY A 110 29.80 -20.66 -22.89
CA GLY A 110 30.29 -21.90 -23.49
C GLY A 110 30.89 -22.79 -22.39
N ILE A 111 30.09 -23.77 -21.95
CA ILE A 111 30.44 -25.17 -21.60
C ILE A 111 31.57 -25.43 -20.60
N GLU A 112 31.23 -26.02 -19.45
CA GLU A 112 31.22 -27.50 -19.26
C GLU A 112 29.97 -27.92 -18.48
#